data_AF-A0A5B8MIZ6-F1
#
_entry.id   AF-A0A5B8MIZ6-F1
#
_cell.length_a   1.000
_cell.length_b   1.000
_cell.length_c   1.000
_cell.angle_alpha   90.00
_cell.angle_beta   90.00
_cell.angle_gamma   90.00
#
_symmetry.space_group_name_H-M   'P 1'
#
loop_
_entity.id
_entity.type
_entity.pdbx_description
1 polymer ?
#
loop_
_entity_poly.entity_id
_entity_poly.type
_entity_poly.pdbx_seq_one_letter_code
_entity_poly.pdbx_strand_id
1 'polypeptide(L)'
;MINMLVRCHERGIIYRDIKPENFLFTREGGYDLKVSDFGLAMTYIVGEDVNLTKRAGTPVYMAPELVLRRYDERADLWSAGVLMYQLLSNKLPLWGGKVPFTVSLDDIFFDILIRDIDFGALGSEEAADLCKGLLCRDPEHRIDAVQASQHPWLKV
;
A
#
# COMPACT_ATOMS: atom_id res chain seq x y z
N MET A 1 -5.12 6.42 -6.83
CA MET A 1 -4.13 5.46 -6.31
C MET A 1 -4.18 4.13 -7.05
N ILE A 2 -5.25 3.31 -6.93
CA ILE A 2 -5.29 1.97 -7.55
C ILE A 2 -5.07 1.99 -9.08
N ASN A 3 -5.74 2.89 -9.81
CA ASN A 3 -5.53 3.05 -11.26
C ASN A 3 -4.08 3.43 -11.64
N MET A 4 -3.34 4.06 -10.74
CA MET A 4 -1.92 4.35 -10.95
C MET A 4 -1.09 3.07 -10.83
N LEU A 5 -1.37 2.23 -9.81
CA LEU A 5 -0.70 0.94 -9.64
C LEU A 5 -0.95 0.01 -10.83
N VAL A 6 -2.20 -0.08 -11.32
CA VAL A 6 -2.51 -0.82 -12.57
C VAL A 6 -1.57 -0.38 -13.69
N ARG A 7 -1.47 0.93 -13.95
CA ARG A 7 -0.63 1.46 -15.02
C ARG A 7 0.86 1.23 -14.82
N CYS A 8 1.34 1.27 -13.58
CA CYS A 8 2.74 1.01 -13.24
C CYS A 8 3.07 -0.47 -13.45
N HIS A 9 2.26 -1.36 -12.90
CA HIS A 9 2.48 -2.82 -12.93
C HIS A 9 2.36 -3.37 -14.35
N GLU A 10 1.41 -2.89 -15.15
CA GLU A 10 1.32 -3.18 -16.60
C GLU A 10 2.56 -2.76 -17.40
N ARG A 11 3.32 -1.77 -16.91
CA ARG A 11 4.56 -1.28 -17.52
C ARG A 11 5.81 -1.87 -16.89
N GLY A 12 5.66 -2.85 -15.99
CA GLY A 12 6.78 -3.44 -15.28
C GLY A 12 7.44 -2.45 -14.33
N ILE A 13 6.67 -1.62 -13.61
CA ILE A 13 7.20 -0.64 -12.65
C ILE A 13 6.66 -0.96 -11.26
N ILE A 14 7.54 -1.19 -10.29
CA ILE A 14 7.22 -1.24 -8.85
C ILE A 14 7.51 0.13 -8.26
N TYR A 15 6.53 0.77 -7.63
CA TYR A 15 6.63 2.16 -7.19
C TYR A 15 7.38 2.31 -5.85
N ARG A 16 7.12 1.42 -4.88
CA ARG A 16 7.81 1.25 -3.59
C ARG A 16 7.72 2.36 -2.56
N ASP A 17 6.99 3.46 -2.81
CA ASP A 17 6.85 4.54 -1.82
C ASP A 17 5.45 5.18 -1.82
N ILE A 18 4.40 4.34 -1.82
CA ILE A 18 3.02 4.81 -1.66
C ILE A 18 2.84 5.40 -0.26
N LYS A 19 2.59 6.72 -0.20
CA LYS A 19 2.32 7.51 1.01
C LYS A 19 1.64 8.83 0.63
N PRO A 20 0.94 9.52 1.56
CA PRO A 20 0.21 10.75 1.25
C PRO A 20 1.06 11.81 0.55
N GLU A 21 2.31 11.99 0.97
CA GLU A 21 3.21 13.05 0.50
C GLU A 21 3.55 12.94 -1.00
N ASN A 22 3.41 11.73 -1.57
CA ASN A 22 3.71 11.47 -2.97
C ASN A 22 2.48 11.61 -3.90
N PHE A 23 1.32 11.98 -3.35
CA PHE A 23 0.11 12.25 -4.11
C PHE A 23 -0.25 13.73 -4.05
N LEU A 24 -0.16 14.39 -5.19
CA LEU A 24 -0.35 15.83 -5.31
C LEU A 24 -1.63 16.16 -6.08
N PHE A 25 -2.39 17.14 -5.60
CA PHE A 25 -3.47 17.73 -6.39
C PHE A 25 -2.88 18.65 -7.47
N THR A 26 -3.44 18.59 -8.68
CA THR A 26 -2.98 19.43 -9.80
C THR A 26 -3.29 20.91 -9.61
N ARG A 27 -4.29 21.23 -8.77
CA ARG A 27 -4.70 22.58 -8.40
C ARG A 27 -5.39 22.57 -7.04
N GLU A 28 -5.40 23.71 -6.37
CA GLU A 28 -6.15 23.91 -5.12
C GLU A 28 -7.64 23.68 -5.34
N GLY A 29 -8.29 22.95 -4.43
CA GLY A 29 -9.71 22.58 -4.52
C GLY A 29 -10.06 21.62 -5.65
N GLY A 30 -9.08 21.10 -6.40
CA GLY A 30 -9.29 20.09 -7.44
C GLY A 30 -9.35 18.66 -6.88
N TYR A 31 -9.93 17.74 -7.65
CA TYR A 31 -9.96 16.31 -7.34
C TYR A 31 -8.93 15.49 -8.13
N ASP A 32 -8.30 16.13 -9.12
CA ASP A 32 -7.32 15.50 -10.00
C ASP A 32 -5.99 15.31 -9.26
N LEU A 33 -5.71 14.05 -8.91
CA LEU A 33 -4.52 13.61 -8.19
C LEU A 33 -3.45 13.08 -9.16
N LYS A 34 -2.19 13.47 -8.96
CA LYS A 34 -1.02 12.90 -9.65
C LYS A 34 -0.05 12.31 -8.65
N VAL A 35 0.63 11.25 -9.06
CA VAL A 35 1.75 10.69 -8.32
C VAL A 35 3.04 11.44 -8.69
N SER A 36 3.90 11.71 -7.70
CA SER A 36 5.24 12.26 -7.88
C SER A 36 6.31 11.26 -7.45
N ASP A 37 7.58 11.65 -7.47
CA ASP A 37 8.71 10.91 -6.88
C ASP A 37 8.81 9.41 -7.23
N PHE A 38 9.47 9.12 -8.35
CA PHE A 38 9.85 7.76 -8.74
C PHE A 38 11.29 7.41 -8.32
N GLY A 39 11.89 8.17 -7.39
CA GLY A 39 13.29 7.98 -6.97
C GLY A 39 13.56 6.61 -6.34
N LEU A 40 12.50 5.97 -5.82
CA LEU A 40 12.55 4.61 -5.30
C LEU A 40 11.92 3.57 -6.24
N ALA A 41 11.41 3.94 -7.41
CA ALA A 41 10.80 2.96 -8.30
C ALA A 41 11.83 1.96 -8.88
N MET A 42 11.37 0.76 -9.25
CA MET A 42 12.17 -0.25 -9.96
C MET A 42 11.42 -0.74 -11.18
N THR A 43 12.16 -1.10 -12.22
CA THR A 43 11.60 -1.75 -13.40
C THR A 43 11.83 -3.26 -13.37
N TYR A 44 10.90 -4.02 -13.91
CA TYR A 44 10.97 -5.46 -14.09
C TYR A 44 10.35 -5.89 -15.43
N ILE A 45 10.62 -7.11 -15.86
CA ILE A 45 9.97 -7.71 -17.03
C ILE A 45 8.67 -8.36 -16.58
N VAL A 46 7.55 -7.88 -17.10
CA VAL A 46 6.23 -8.42 -16.78
C VAL A 46 6.17 -9.90 -17.19
N GLY A 47 5.79 -10.75 -16.25
CA GLY A 47 5.70 -12.20 -16.44
C GLY A 47 6.97 -12.98 -16.08
N GLU A 48 8.05 -12.30 -15.68
CA GLU A 48 9.21 -12.95 -15.03
C GLU A 48 9.08 -12.93 -13.52
N ASP A 49 9.70 -13.90 -12.84
CA ASP A 49 9.78 -13.93 -11.39
C ASP A 49 10.61 -12.74 -10.90
N VAL A 50 9.97 -11.83 -10.17
CA VAL A 50 10.62 -10.70 -9.53
C VAL A 50 10.88 -11.01 -8.07
N ASN A 51 12.11 -10.74 -7.62
CA ASN A 51 12.43 -10.86 -6.22
C ASN A 51 13.41 -9.77 -5.77
N LEU A 52 12.86 -8.67 -5.28
CA LEU A 52 13.64 -7.57 -4.73
C LEU A 52 14.04 -7.84 -3.28
N THR A 53 15.27 -7.48 -2.92
CA THR A 53 15.85 -7.74 -1.59
C THR A 53 16.20 -6.48 -0.81
N LYS A 54 16.33 -5.33 -1.49
CA LYS A 54 16.61 -4.05 -0.84
C LYS A 54 15.33 -3.48 -0.24
N ARG A 55 15.30 -3.21 1.06
CA ARG A 55 14.23 -2.44 1.70
C ARG A 55 14.27 -1.00 1.19
N ALA A 56 13.12 -0.49 0.75
CA ALA A 56 12.94 0.88 0.28
C ALA A 56 11.51 1.32 0.61
N GLY A 57 11.32 2.63 0.73
CA GLY A 57 10.04 3.24 1.06
C GLY A 57 9.95 3.69 2.52
N THR A 58 8.75 4.13 2.89
CA THR A 58 8.46 4.64 4.23
C THR A 58 8.00 3.51 5.15
N PRO A 59 8.69 3.23 6.29
CA PRO A 59 8.51 1.98 7.07
C PRO A 59 7.06 1.60 7.41
N VAL A 60 6.24 2.56 7.81
CA VAL A 60 4.86 2.29 8.24
C VAL A 60 3.90 1.88 7.12
N TYR A 61 4.32 2.04 5.85
CA TYR A 61 3.59 1.60 4.66
C TYR A 61 4.20 0.32 4.06
N MET A 62 5.29 -0.21 4.61
CA MET A 62 5.97 -1.39 4.03
C MET A 62 5.14 -2.66 4.20
N ALA A 63 5.14 -3.48 3.15
CA ALA A 63 4.54 -4.80 3.15
C ALA A 63 5.35 -5.81 4.00
N PRO A 64 4.71 -6.85 4.57
CA PRO A 64 5.39 -7.92 5.31
C PRO A 64 6.55 -8.55 4.53
N GLU A 65 6.33 -8.87 3.26
CA GLU A 65 7.33 -9.51 2.41
C GLU A 65 8.49 -8.56 2.02
N LEU A 66 8.22 -7.25 1.97
CA LEU A 66 9.26 -6.23 1.79
C LEU A 66 10.15 -6.12 3.03
N VAL A 67 9.55 -6.17 4.23
CA VAL A 67 10.30 -6.27 5.50
C VAL A 67 11.19 -7.52 5.52
N LEU A 68 10.68 -8.64 5.01
CA LEU A 68 11.42 -9.90 4.86
C LEU A 68 12.40 -9.93 3.69
N ARG A 69 12.51 -8.83 2.91
CA ARG A 69 13.46 -8.68 1.79
C ARG A 69 13.24 -9.71 0.67
N ARG A 70 11.99 -10.07 0.43
CA ARG A 70 11.61 -10.97 -0.67
C ARG A 70 10.26 -10.53 -1.21
N TYR A 71 10.25 -9.61 -2.17
CA TYR A 71 9.02 -8.96 -2.61
C TYR A 71 9.03 -8.61 -4.10
N ASP A 72 7.83 -8.36 -4.61
CA ASP A 72 7.52 -7.96 -5.98
C ASP A 72 6.56 -6.76 -5.98
N GLU A 73 5.85 -6.52 -7.07
CA GLU A 73 4.90 -5.41 -7.23
C GLU A 73 3.75 -5.43 -6.22
N ARG A 74 3.42 -6.59 -5.65
CA ARG A 74 2.31 -6.75 -4.71
C ARG A 74 2.54 -5.98 -3.41
N ALA A 75 3.80 -5.63 -3.11
CA ALA A 75 4.14 -4.77 -1.99
C ALA A 75 3.48 -3.38 -2.10
N ASP A 76 3.30 -2.85 -3.32
CA ASP A 76 2.62 -1.57 -3.53
C ASP A 76 1.13 -1.62 -3.12
N LEU A 77 0.49 -2.79 -3.26
CA LEU A 77 -0.92 -2.99 -2.91
C LEU A 77 -1.13 -2.97 -1.40
N TRP A 78 -0.19 -3.53 -0.65
CA TRP A 78 -0.19 -3.39 0.81
C TRP A 78 -0.07 -1.92 1.21
N SER A 79 0.91 -1.20 0.65
CA SER A 79 1.09 0.22 0.94
C SER A 79 -0.14 1.06 0.59
N ALA A 80 -0.83 0.70 -0.51
CA ALA A 80 -2.11 1.27 -0.88
C ALA A 80 -3.22 0.95 0.14
N GLY A 81 -3.26 -0.27 0.68
CA GLY A 81 -4.15 -0.64 1.79
C GLY A 81 -3.91 0.18 3.05
N VAL A 82 -2.65 0.40 3.42
CA VAL A 82 -2.27 1.24 4.58
C VAL A 82 -2.75 2.68 4.36
N LEU A 83 -2.52 3.24 3.17
CA LEU A 83 -2.96 4.59 2.82
C LEU A 83 -4.49 4.70 2.80
N MET A 84 -5.19 3.74 2.21
CA MET A 84 -6.66 3.69 2.21
C MET A 84 -7.20 3.69 3.65
N TYR A 85 -6.65 2.82 4.50
CA TYR A 85 -7.04 2.75 5.91
C TYR A 85 -6.86 4.10 6.60
N GLN A 86 -5.73 4.76 6.37
CA GLN A 86 -5.43 6.07 6.93
C GLN A 86 -6.40 7.15 6.48
N LEU A 87 -6.74 7.19 5.19
CA LEU A 87 -7.66 8.17 4.65
C LEU A 87 -9.08 8.02 5.22
N LEU A 88 -9.53 6.78 5.46
CA LEU A 88 -10.91 6.51 5.92
C LEU A 88 -11.08 6.60 7.43
N SER A 89 -10.05 6.27 8.20
CA SER A 89 -10.12 6.20 9.67
C SER A 89 -9.36 7.31 10.39
N ASN A 90 -8.54 8.08 9.67
CA ASN A 90 -7.54 9.01 10.22
C ASN A 90 -6.54 8.33 11.19
N LYS A 91 -6.30 7.02 11.01
CA LYS A 91 -5.41 6.19 11.84
C LYS A 91 -4.52 5.31 10.96
N LEU A 92 -3.38 4.86 11.48
CA LEU A 92 -2.64 3.77 10.83
C LEU A 92 -3.23 2.41 11.26
N PRO A 93 -3.27 1.40 10.37
CA PRO A 93 -3.91 0.11 10.63
C PRO A 93 -3.32 -0.63 11.83
N LEU A 94 -2.00 -0.50 12.05
CA LEU A 94 -1.29 -1.22 13.11
C LEU A 94 -1.22 -0.41 14.41
N TRP A 95 -1.19 0.93 14.36
CA TRP A 95 -0.92 1.78 15.53
C TRP A 95 -2.03 2.75 15.92
N GLY A 96 -3.24 2.63 15.33
CA GLY A 96 -4.41 3.37 15.78
C GLY A 96 -4.30 4.90 15.72
N GLY A 97 -3.37 5.43 14.92
CA GLY A 97 -3.18 6.87 14.67
C GLY A 97 -1.95 7.53 15.28
N LYS A 98 -1.11 6.80 16.02
CA LYS A 98 0.21 7.30 16.43
C LYS A 98 1.27 6.25 16.14
N VAL A 99 2.15 6.50 15.16
CA VAL A 99 3.46 5.84 15.18
C VAL A 99 4.16 6.38 16.42
N PRO A 100 4.51 5.57 17.42
CA PRO A 100 5.23 6.11 18.56
C PRO A 100 6.55 6.71 18.04
N PHE A 101 6.82 7.98 18.31
CA PHE A 101 8.10 8.61 17.93
C PHE A 101 9.33 7.93 18.57
N THR A 102 9.09 6.97 19.46
CA THR A 102 10.06 6.24 20.26
C THR A 102 10.20 4.76 19.87
N VAL A 103 9.46 4.24 18.89
CA VAL A 103 9.65 2.84 18.45
C VAL A 103 10.82 2.73 17.48
N SER A 104 11.59 1.65 17.64
CA SER A 104 12.66 1.32 16.71
C SER A 104 12.09 0.83 15.37
N LEU A 105 12.90 0.83 14.32
CA LEU A 105 12.51 0.22 13.05
C LEU A 105 12.22 -1.28 13.21
N ASP A 106 12.92 -1.96 14.11
CA ASP A 106 12.71 -3.39 14.36
C ASP A 106 11.35 -3.66 15.00
N ASP A 107 10.90 -2.78 15.91
CA ASP A 107 9.55 -2.86 16.48
C ASP A 107 8.48 -2.64 15.40
N ILE A 108 8.68 -1.65 14.53
CA ILE A 108 7.78 -1.38 13.39
C ILE A 108 7.70 -2.61 12.48
N PHE A 109 8.84 -3.19 12.13
CA PHE A 109 8.92 -4.39 11.30
C PHE A 109 8.27 -5.59 11.96
N PHE A 110 8.47 -5.78 13.26
CA PHE A 110 7.82 -6.86 14.01
C PHE A 110 6.29 -6.70 14.01
N ASP A 111 5.78 -5.49 14.29
CA ASP A 111 4.34 -5.19 14.26
C ASP A 111 3.72 -5.46 12.89
N ILE A 112 4.38 -5.08 11.79
CA ILE A 112 3.91 -5.37 10.42
C ILE A 112 3.68 -6.87 10.23
N LEU A 113 4.59 -7.70 10.73
CA LEU A 113 4.55 -9.14 10.57
C LEU A 113 3.45 -9.81 11.41
N ILE A 114 3.19 -9.34 12.63
CA ILE A 114 2.40 -10.11 13.61
C ILE A 114 1.12 -9.44 14.11
N ARG A 115 0.98 -8.11 14.01
CA ARG A 115 -0.06 -7.37 14.75
C ARG A 115 -1.39 -7.32 14.00
N ASP A 116 -2.48 -7.66 14.66
CA ASP A 116 -3.80 -7.62 14.02
C ASP A 116 -4.24 -6.20 13.64
N ILE A 117 -5.07 -6.12 12.58
CA ILE A 117 -5.61 -4.88 12.03
C ILE A 117 -7.11 -4.83 12.32
N ASP A 118 -7.57 -3.74 12.92
CA ASP A 118 -8.99 -3.50 13.18
C ASP A 118 -9.65 -2.80 11.98
N PHE A 119 -10.39 -3.55 11.18
CA PHE A 119 -11.13 -3.02 10.02
C PHE A 119 -12.48 -2.38 10.38
N GLY A 120 -12.92 -2.43 11.64
CA GLY A 120 -14.20 -1.86 12.07
C GLY A 120 -14.27 -0.34 11.95
N ALA A 121 -13.13 0.33 11.82
CA ALA A 121 -13.02 1.79 11.70
C ALA A 121 -13.26 2.35 10.29
N LEU A 122 -13.55 1.52 9.27
CA LEU A 122 -13.56 1.91 7.85
C LEU A 122 -14.93 2.36 7.31
N GLY A 123 -15.94 2.49 8.17
CA GLY A 123 -17.21 3.13 7.86
C GLY A 123 -18.23 2.32 7.06
N SER A 124 -17.81 1.56 6.03
CA SER A 124 -18.68 0.66 5.25
C SER A 124 -18.10 -0.76 5.13
N GLU A 125 -18.97 -1.76 4.93
CA GLU A 125 -18.55 -3.15 4.76
C GLU A 125 -17.72 -3.34 3.48
N GLU A 126 -18.08 -2.67 2.39
CA GLU A 126 -17.36 -2.74 1.12
C GLU A 126 -15.99 -2.06 1.19
N ALA A 127 -15.88 -0.96 1.95
CA ALA A 127 -14.60 -0.32 2.22
C ALA A 127 -13.68 -1.24 3.02
N ALA A 128 -14.24 -1.89 4.04
CA ALA A 128 -13.52 -2.85 4.86
C ALA A 128 -13.10 -4.09 4.06
N ASP A 129 -13.96 -4.58 3.17
CA ASP A 129 -13.68 -5.73 2.29
C ASP A 129 -12.49 -5.46 1.36
N LEU A 130 -12.51 -4.33 0.64
CA LEU A 130 -11.37 -3.94 -0.21
C LEU A 130 -10.09 -3.77 0.60
N CYS A 131 -10.18 -3.10 1.75
CA CYS A 131 -9.02 -2.85 2.60
C CYS A 131 -8.41 -4.15 3.15
N LYS A 132 -9.25 -5.14 3.51
CA LYS A 132 -8.79 -6.49 3.89
C LYS A 132 -8.07 -7.19 2.74
N GLY A 133 -8.60 -7.10 1.53
CA GLY A 133 -7.96 -7.65 0.33
C GLY A 133 -6.57 -7.06 0.08
N LEU A 134 -6.43 -5.73 0.24
CA LEU A 134 -5.15 -5.02 0.09
C LEU A 134 -4.17 -5.32 1.24
N LEU A 135 -4.67 -5.42 2.48
CA LEU A 135 -3.88 -5.71 3.69
C LEU A 135 -3.80 -7.21 4.01
N CYS A 136 -3.90 -8.07 2.99
CA CYS A 136 -3.63 -9.50 3.12
C CYS A 136 -2.11 -9.72 3.27
N ARG A 137 -1.69 -10.38 4.35
CA ARG A 137 -0.27 -10.58 4.67
C ARG A 137 0.43 -11.50 3.70
N ASP A 138 -0.27 -12.52 3.24
CA ASP A 138 0.26 -13.42 2.22
C ASP A 138 0.11 -12.74 0.84
N PRO A 139 1.22 -12.34 0.19
CA PRO A 139 1.15 -11.68 -1.11
C PRO A 139 0.51 -12.56 -2.18
N GLU A 140 0.56 -13.90 -2.07
CA GLU A 140 -0.10 -14.81 -3.04
C GLU A 140 -1.63 -14.74 -2.97
N HIS A 141 -2.17 -14.36 -1.83
CA HIS A 141 -3.60 -14.19 -1.60
C HIS A 141 -4.04 -12.72 -1.55
N ARG A 142 -3.12 -11.78 -1.77
CA ARG A 142 -3.41 -10.35 -1.81
C ARG A 142 -4.05 -10.00 -3.14
N ILE A 143 -5.11 -9.18 -3.09
CA ILE A 143 -5.78 -8.69 -4.29
C ILE A 143 -4.78 -7.92 -5.18
N ASP A 144 -4.78 -8.22 -6.48
CA ASP A 144 -3.94 -7.49 -7.42
C ASP A 144 -4.54 -6.11 -7.79
N ALA A 145 -3.77 -5.28 -8.49
CA ALA A 145 -4.20 -3.93 -8.86
C ALA A 145 -5.44 -3.90 -9.78
N VAL A 146 -5.56 -4.87 -10.70
CA VAL A 146 -6.67 -4.97 -11.64
C VAL A 146 -7.94 -5.39 -10.90
N GLN A 147 -7.87 -6.43 -10.09
CA GLN A 147 -8.95 -6.88 -9.21
C GLN A 147 -9.41 -5.75 -8.27
N ALA A 148 -8.47 -5.07 -7.61
CA ALA A 148 -8.77 -3.94 -6.74
C ALA A 148 -9.49 -2.82 -7.50
N SER A 149 -9.07 -2.51 -8.72
CA SER A 149 -9.70 -1.47 -9.56
C SER A 149 -11.16 -1.78 -9.93
N GLN A 150 -11.52 -3.06 -9.91
CA GLN A 150 -12.86 -3.55 -10.23
C GLN A 150 -13.74 -3.77 -9.00
N HIS A 151 -13.23 -3.50 -7.80
CA HIS A 151 -13.94 -3.73 -6.55
C HIS A 151 -15.22 -2.86 -6.45
N PRO A 152 -16.35 -3.39 -5.94
CA PRO A 152 -17.61 -2.63 -5.83
C PRO A 152 -17.49 -1.27 -5.13
N TRP A 153 -16.66 -1.18 -4.09
CA TRP A 153 -16.41 0.07 -3.36
C TRP A 153 -15.88 1.22 -4.25
N LEU A 154 -15.17 0.92 -5.34
CA LEU A 154 -14.63 1.93 -6.27
C LEU A 154 -15.57 2.21 -7.45
N LYS A 155 -16.66 1.47 -7.60
CA LYS A 155 -17.61 1.56 -8.72
C LYS A 155 -18.82 2.46 -8.43
N VAL A 156 -18.69 3.36 -7.46
CA VAL A 156 -19.75 4.28 -7.01
C VAL A 156 -19.80 5.53 -7.88
#